data_AF-A0A3C1XD81-F1
#
_entry.id   AF-A0A3C1XD81-F1
#
_cell.length_a   1.000
_cell.length_b   1.000
_cell.length_c   1.000
_cell.angle_alpha   90.00
_cell.angle_beta   90.00
_cell.angle_gamma   90.00
#
_symmetry.space_group_name_H-M   'P 1'
#
loop_
_entity.id
_entity.type
_entity.pdbx_description
1 polymer ?
#
loop_
_entity_poly.entity_id
_entity_poly.type
_entity_poly.pdbx_seq_one_letter_code
_entity_poly.pdbx_strand_id
1 'polypeptide(L)'
;MKNKKGKRKSTLLMAVLMLLTVVAAPYALAAELKEESIYGPYDTFPELYNAYMDAVEQGDMKKQDELLEIGHTSLLAEIERSKETAMKHRYNPDEVAWAERFPEFFSYGYFEQRDTGWTLSMAPHTKHVWSDQEKSDGWQATYFRFYKKPQWNNTDIMEQQFYCHARLGYSFAQDEWNLEPWRTSMNWFTCN
;
A
#
# COMPACT_ATOMS: atom_id res chain seq x y z
N MET A 1 8.16 -11.13 -88.17
CA MET A 1 8.17 -12.61 -88.12
C MET A 1 9.46 -13.09 -87.48
N LYS A 2 9.35 -13.99 -86.49
CA LYS A 2 10.36 -14.95 -85.96
C LYS A 2 11.73 -14.37 -85.51
N ASN A 3 12.04 -14.32 -84.22
CA ASN A 3 12.47 -15.40 -83.30
C ASN A 3 14.00 -15.64 -83.30
N LYS A 4 14.52 -15.87 -82.07
CA LYS A 4 15.86 -16.38 -81.67
C LYS A 4 17.01 -15.37 -81.61
N LYS A 5 17.50 -15.01 -80.41
CA LYS A 5 18.44 -15.77 -79.53
C LYS A 5 19.70 -16.22 -80.31
N GLY A 6 20.93 -15.96 -79.89
CA GLY A 6 21.43 -15.40 -78.65
C GLY A 6 22.96 -15.52 -78.64
N LYS A 7 23.57 -14.44 -78.16
CA LYS A 7 24.91 -14.17 -77.64
C LYS A 7 26.01 -15.24 -77.62
N ARG A 8 27.18 -14.74 -78.06
CA ARG A 8 28.55 -15.11 -77.75
C ARG A 8 28.87 -15.08 -76.25
N LYS A 9 29.94 -15.81 -75.91
CA LYS A 9 30.60 -15.90 -74.61
C LYS A 9 31.27 -14.59 -74.18
N SER A 10 31.38 -14.47 -72.85
CA SER A 10 32.53 -14.01 -72.07
C SER A 10 32.59 -12.56 -71.57
N THR A 11 32.63 -12.53 -70.23
CA THR A 11 33.40 -11.65 -69.32
C THR A 11 32.93 -10.25 -69.00
N LEU A 12 33.08 -9.98 -67.70
CA LEU A 12 33.23 -8.69 -67.01
C LEU A 12 31.93 -7.89 -66.79
N LEU A 13 31.45 -7.82 -65.54
CA LEU A 13 31.63 -6.67 -64.63
C LEU A 13 30.63 -6.75 -63.46
N MET A 14 31.14 -6.47 -62.26
CA MET A 14 30.55 -5.63 -61.20
C MET A 14 29.17 -5.94 -60.58
N ALA A 15 29.18 -5.76 -59.25
CA ALA A 15 28.16 -5.12 -58.41
C ALA A 15 27.28 -6.03 -57.53
N VAL A 16 27.51 -5.85 -56.22
CA VAL A 16 26.52 -5.58 -55.17
C VAL A 16 25.39 -6.61 -55.00
N LEU A 17 25.35 -7.31 -53.85
CA LEU A 17 24.11 -7.41 -53.07
C LEU A 17 24.33 -7.99 -51.65
N MET A 18 23.94 -7.15 -50.67
CA MET A 18 23.26 -7.46 -49.41
C MET A 18 23.90 -8.45 -48.42
N LEU A 19 24.61 -7.88 -47.44
CA LEU A 19 24.52 -8.32 -46.06
C LEU A 19 23.10 -8.02 -45.53
N LEU A 20 22.28 -9.05 -45.41
CA LEU A 20 21.10 -9.08 -44.54
C LEU A 20 21.37 -10.20 -43.51
N THR A 21 22.33 -9.96 -42.62
CA THR A 21 22.40 -10.71 -41.37
C THR A 21 21.26 -10.20 -40.50
N VAL A 22 20.17 -10.96 -40.53
CA VAL A 22 19.10 -10.90 -39.53
C VAL A 22 19.76 -11.08 -38.17
N VAL A 23 20.04 -9.97 -37.50
CA VAL A 23 20.27 -9.98 -36.05
C VAL A 23 18.90 -10.28 -35.46
N ALA A 24 18.63 -11.57 -35.26
CA ALA A 24 17.58 -12.01 -34.37
C ALA A 24 17.94 -11.45 -33.00
N ALA A 25 17.40 -10.28 -32.70
CA ALA A 25 17.43 -9.71 -31.37
C ALA A 25 16.82 -10.75 -30.43
N PRO A 26 17.52 -11.18 -29.37
CA PRO A 26 16.83 -11.80 -28.27
C PRO A 26 16.07 -10.68 -27.56
N TYR A 27 14.93 -10.28 -28.10
CA TYR A 27 13.80 -9.84 -27.28
C TYR A 27 13.25 -11.09 -26.61
N ALA A 28 14.07 -11.71 -25.76
CA ALA A 28 13.52 -12.41 -24.64
C ALA A 28 12.78 -11.32 -23.87
N LEU A 29 11.45 -11.38 -23.93
CA LEU A 29 10.59 -10.70 -22.97
C LEU A 29 11.25 -10.90 -21.61
N ALA A 30 11.88 -9.87 -21.08
CA ALA A 30 11.79 -9.64 -19.66
C ALA A 30 10.29 -9.41 -19.47
N ALA A 31 9.55 -10.49 -19.20
CA ALA A 31 8.35 -10.37 -18.42
C ALA A 31 8.86 -9.71 -17.14
N GLU A 32 8.74 -8.39 -17.09
CA GLU A 32 8.77 -7.65 -15.84
C GLU A 32 7.85 -8.47 -14.93
N LEU A 33 8.45 -9.16 -13.95
CA LEU A 33 7.72 -9.58 -12.78
C LEU A 33 7.22 -8.26 -12.19
N LYS A 34 6.07 -7.78 -12.66
CA LYS A 34 5.31 -6.75 -11.97
C LYS A 34 5.09 -7.36 -10.60
N GLU A 35 5.82 -6.83 -9.63
CA GLU A 35 5.59 -7.11 -8.23
C GLU A 35 4.09 -6.99 -8.02
N GLU A 36 3.47 -8.12 -7.63
CA GLU A 36 2.02 -8.20 -7.53
C GLU A 36 1.58 -7.11 -6.54
N SER A 37 0.70 -6.21 -6.99
CA SER A 37 0.27 -5.08 -6.17
C SER A 37 -0.32 -5.60 -4.87
N ILE A 38 0.07 -5.02 -3.73
CA ILE A 38 -0.53 -5.36 -2.43
C ILE A 38 -2.04 -5.05 -2.39
N TYR A 39 -2.55 -4.27 -3.36
CA TYR A 39 -3.96 -3.93 -3.51
C TYR A 39 -4.70 -4.85 -4.49
N GLY A 40 -4.15 -6.04 -4.78
CA GLY A 40 -4.78 -7.02 -5.68
C GLY A 40 -4.77 -6.54 -7.14
N PRO A 41 -5.93 -6.52 -7.84
CA PRO A 41 -5.97 -6.10 -9.24
C PRO A 41 -5.87 -4.57 -9.44
N TYR A 42 -5.71 -3.80 -8.36
CA TYR A 42 -5.61 -2.35 -8.37
C TYR A 42 -4.16 -1.90 -8.15
N ASP A 43 -3.76 -0.78 -8.75
CA ASP A 43 -2.38 -0.27 -8.63
C ASP A 43 -2.19 0.50 -7.32
N THR A 44 -3.26 1.09 -6.77
CA THR A 44 -3.19 1.93 -5.57
C THR A 44 -4.36 1.71 -4.62
N PHE A 45 -4.17 2.06 -3.34
CA PHE A 45 -5.26 2.02 -2.36
C PHE A 45 -6.48 2.89 -2.74
N PRO A 46 -6.33 4.14 -3.25
CA PRO A 46 -7.47 4.92 -3.74
C PRO A 46 -8.29 4.24 -4.83
N GLU A 47 -7.67 3.49 -5.74
CA GLU A 47 -8.40 2.72 -6.76
C GLU A 47 -9.22 1.59 -6.14
N LEU A 48 -8.61 0.83 -5.23
CA LEU A 48 -9.28 -0.22 -4.47
C LEU A 48 -10.46 0.35 -3.64
N TYR A 49 -10.26 1.50 -2.98
CA TYR A 49 -11.29 2.21 -2.22
C TYR A 49 -12.46 2.63 -3.12
N ASN A 50 -12.18 3.25 -4.27
CA ASN A 50 -13.22 3.68 -5.19
C ASN A 50 -14.04 2.48 -5.71
N ALA A 51 -13.38 1.37 -6.04
CA ALA A 51 -14.09 0.15 -6.44
C ALA A 51 -14.99 -0.40 -5.33
N TYR A 52 -14.56 -0.31 -4.07
CA TYR A 52 -15.39 -0.68 -2.93
C TYR A 52 -16.60 0.24 -2.79
N MET A 53 -16.42 1.57 -2.90
CA MET A 53 -17.52 2.53 -2.84
C MET A 53 -18.53 2.35 -3.98
N ASP A 54 -18.07 2.05 -5.19
CA ASP A 54 -18.93 1.74 -6.34
C ASP A 54 -19.76 0.46 -6.07
N ALA A 55 -19.15 -0.58 -5.48
CA ALA A 55 -19.84 -1.81 -5.12
C ALA A 55 -20.89 -1.59 -4.01
N VAL A 56 -20.63 -0.67 -3.08
CA VAL A 56 -21.60 -0.23 -2.06
C VAL A 56 -22.77 0.50 -2.72
N GLU A 57 -22.51 1.45 -3.61
CA GLU A 57 -23.55 2.22 -4.31
C GLU A 57 -24.46 1.31 -5.16
N GLN A 58 -23.89 0.28 -5.78
CA GLN A 58 -24.61 -0.70 -6.59
C GLN A 58 -25.31 -1.80 -5.77
N GLY A 59 -25.03 -1.90 -4.47
CA GLY A 59 -25.54 -2.97 -3.62
C GLY A 59 -24.98 -4.36 -3.97
N ASP A 60 -23.81 -4.43 -4.62
CA ASP A 60 -23.17 -5.69 -4.99
C ASP A 60 -22.44 -6.29 -3.78
N MET A 61 -23.19 -7.03 -2.96
CA MET A 61 -22.69 -7.66 -1.74
C MET A 61 -21.52 -8.61 -2.00
N LYS A 62 -21.55 -9.34 -3.12
CA LYS A 62 -20.48 -10.30 -3.46
C LYS A 62 -19.18 -9.57 -3.75
N LYS A 63 -19.26 -8.46 -4.50
CA LYS A 63 -18.08 -7.65 -4.80
C LYS A 63 -17.57 -6.91 -3.57
N GLN A 64 -18.47 -6.45 -2.69
CA GLN A 64 -18.08 -5.88 -1.39
C GLN A 64 -17.27 -6.88 -0.56
N ASP A 65 -17.72 -8.12 -0.42
CA ASP A 65 -17.00 -9.16 0.33
C ASP A 65 -15.60 -9.45 -0.25
N GLU A 66 -15.51 -9.57 -1.58
CA GLU A 66 -14.23 -9.76 -2.29
C GLU A 66 -13.27 -8.58 -2.03
N LEU A 67 -13.77 -7.36 -2.13
CA LEU A 67 -12.97 -6.15 -1.94
C LEU A 67 -12.58 -5.94 -0.48
N LEU A 68 -13.43 -6.34 0.48
CA LEU A 68 -13.11 -6.33 1.90
C LEU A 68 -11.93 -7.25 2.21
N GLU A 69 -11.87 -8.44 1.60
CA GLU A 69 -10.73 -9.34 1.78
C GLU A 69 -9.44 -8.73 1.23
N ILE A 70 -9.48 -8.14 0.03
CA ILE A 70 -8.32 -7.44 -0.55
C ILE A 70 -7.93 -6.22 0.32
N GLY A 71 -8.92 -5.50 0.85
CA GLY A 71 -8.73 -4.35 1.74
C GLY A 71 -8.04 -4.73 3.05
N HIS A 72 -8.35 -5.92 3.58
CA HIS A 72 -7.73 -6.49 4.77
C HIS A 72 -6.27 -6.88 4.49
N THR A 73 -6.05 -7.70 3.46
CA THR A 73 -4.71 -8.21 3.13
C THR A 73 -3.76 -7.08 2.73
N SER A 74 -4.26 -6.07 2.01
CA SER A 74 -3.47 -4.88 1.67
C SER A 74 -3.05 -4.08 2.91
N LEU A 75 -3.96 -3.90 3.88
CA LEU A 75 -3.63 -3.21 5.14
C LEU A 75 -2.55 -3.95 5.91
N LEU A 76 -2.65 -5.28 6.03
CA LEU A 76 -1.63 -6.09 6.69
C LEU A 76 -0.28 -6.00 5.98
N ALA A 77 -0.26 -6.01 4.65
CA ALA A 77 0.95 -5.84 3.87
C ALA A 77 1.58 -4.44 4.05
N GLU A 78 0.77 -3.37 4.15
CA GLU A 78 1.26 -2.03 4.48
C GLU A 78 1.90 -1.97 5.87
N ILE A 79 1.30 -2.61 6.87
CA ILE A 79 1.84 -2.70 8.24
C ILE A 79 3.19 -3.44 8.26
N GLU A 80 3.33 -4.52 7.51
CA GLU A 80 4.61 -5.23 7.46
C GLU A 80 5.67 -4.40 6.74
N ARG A 81 5.33 -3.79 5.60
CA ARG A 81 6.24 -2.93 4.84
C ARG A 81 6.73 -1.73 5.66
N SER A 82 5.87 -1.14 6.49
CA SER A 82 6.26 -0.03 7.38
C SER A 82 7.22 -0.48 8.47
N LYS A 83 6.98 -1.65 9.09
CA LYS A 83 7.86 -2.25 10.09
C LYS A 83 9.23 -2.53 9.51
N GLU A 84 9.31 -3.14 8.34
CA GLU A 84 10.58 -3.37 7.64
C GLU A 84 11.31 -2.07 7.30
N THR A 85 10.59 -1.05 6.85
CA THR A 85 11.15 0.27 6.54
C THR A 85 11.72 0.93 7.79
N ALA A 86 11.02 0.85 8.92
CA ALA A 86 11.50 1.39 10.19
C ALA A 86 12.71 0.65 10.74
N MET A 87 12.74 -0.69 10.66
CA MET A 87 13.90 -1.49 11.08
C MET A 87 15.17 -1.09 10.32
N LYS A 88 15.06 -0.66 9.05
CA LYS A 88 16.20 -0.18 8.25
C LYS A 88 16.78 1.15 8.75
N HIS A 89 15.96 2.00 9.39
CA HIS A 89 16.35 3.38 9.71
C HIS A 89 16.49 3.64 11.22
N ARG A 90 15.81 2.90 12.09
CA ARG A 90 15.74 3.17 13.53
C ARG A 90 15.59 1.89 14.35
N TYR A 91 16.68 1.45 14.98
CA TYR A 91 16.60 0.57 16.15
C TYR A 91 17.22 1.29 17.35
N ASN A 92 16.38 1.99 18.12
CA ASN A 92 16.65 2.28 19.52
C ASN A 92 15.48 1.67 20.32
N PRO A 93 15.70 0.60 21.10
CA PRO A 93 14.64 -0.16 21.77
C PRO A 93 14.18 0.47 23.09
N ASP A 94 14.56 1.71 23.38
CA ASP A 94 14.13 2.37 24.61
C ASP A 94 12.64 2.74 24.55
N GLU A 95 11.82 2.01 25.32
CA GLU A 95 10.37 2.27 25.45
C GLU A 95 10.07 3.71 25.85
N VAL A 96 10.91 4.30 26.72
CA VAL A 96 10.73 5.66 27.21
C VAL A 96 10.98 6.64 26.07
N ALA A 97 12.06 6.43 25.31
CA ALA A 97 12.37 7.27 24.15
C ALA A 97 11.22 7.25 23.13
N TRP A 98 10.62 6.09 22.85
CA TRP A 98 9.45 6.03 21.97
C TRP A 98 8.23 6.75 22.53
N ALA A 99 7.90 6.52 23.81
CA ALA A 99 6.76 7.17 24.45
C ALA A 99 6.89 8.71 24.51
N GLU A 100 8.12 9.22 24.61
CA GLU A 100 8.45 10.65 24.58
C GLU A 100 8.30 11.28 23.19
N ARG A 101 8.37 10.48 22.12
CA ARG A 101 8.16 10.94 20.74
C ARG A 101 6.69 11.08 20.34
N PHE A 102 5.75 10.61 21.18
CA PHE A 102 4.31 10.73 20.88
C PHE A 102 3.86 12.15 20.48
N PRO A 103 4.33 13.24 21.14
CA PRO A 103 4.01 14.61 20.74
C PRO A 103 4.63 15.06 19.41
N GLU A 104 5.50 14.28 18.76
CA GLU A 104 5.91 14.56 17.37
C GLU A 104 4.79 14.27 16.38
N PHE A 105 3.88 13.36 16.74
CA PHE A 105 2.85 12.81 15.86
C PHE A 105 1.44 13.30 16.22
N PHE A 106 1.16 13.42 17.52
CA PHE A 106 -0.18 13.71 18.03
C PHE A 106 -0.17 14.85 19.04
N SER A 107 -1.13 15.76 18.88
CA SER A 107 -1.33 16.88 19.81
C SER A 107 -1.85 16.43 21.18
N TYR A 108 -2.63 15.34 21.21
CA TYR A 108 -3.06 14.68 22.44
C TYR A 108 -3.34 13.20 22.19
N GLY A 109 -3.42 12.45 23.29
CA GLY A 109 -3.91 11.08 23.31
C GLY A 109 -4.39 10.70 24.71
N TYR A 110 -5.60 10.16 24.83
CA TYR A 110 -6.15 9.70 26.10
C TYR A 110 -7.17 8.59 25.90
N PHE A 111 -7.32 7.73 26.91
CA PHE A 111 -8.43 6.80 26.97
C PHE A 111 -9.66 7.48 27.55
N GLU A 112 -10.79 7.29 26.90
CA GLU A 112 -12.10 7.67 27.41
C GLU A 112 -13.12 6.55 27.24
N GLN A 113 -14.11 6.54 28.12
CA GLN A 113 -15.21 5.59 28.07
C GLN A 113 -16.33 6.21 27.22
N ARG A 114 -16.62 5.61 26.07
CA ARG A 114 -17.77 5.92 25.23
C ARG A 114 -18.89 4.89 25.44
N ASP A 115 -20.06 5.13 24.85
CA ASP A 115 -21.21 4.23 24.93
C ASP A 115 -20.90 2.82 24.40
N THR A 116 -19.97 2.71 23.45
CA THR A 116 -19.55 1.45 22.83
C THR A 116 -18.44 0.72 23.59
N GLY A 117 -17.65 1.44 24.40
CA GLY A 117 -16.52 0.88 25.13
C GLY A 117 -15.42 1.90 25.39
N TRP A 118 -14.30 1.43 25.94
CA TRP A 118 -13.09 2.23 26.02
C TRP A 118 -12.56 2.54 24.62
N THR A 119 -12.12 3.77 24.41
CA THR A 119 -11.55 4.24 23.15
C THR A 119 -10.31 5.06 23.46
N LEU A 120 -9.22 4.80 22.74
CA LEU A 120 -8.05 5.68 22.71
C LEU A 120 -8.28 6.73 21.63
N SER A 121 -8.51 7.96 22.06
CA SER A 121 -8.75 9.11 21.19
C SER A 121 -7.48 9.95 21.06
N MET A 122 -7.07 10.26 19.83
CA MET A 122 -5.83 10.96 19.52
C MET A 122 -6.01 11.93 18.36
N ALA A 123 -5.43 13.13 18.43
CA ALA A 123 -5.50 14.09 17.31
C ALA A 123 -4.14 14.25 16.63
N PRO A 124 -3.99 13.85 15.35
CA PRO A 124 -2.72 13.99 14.63
C PRO A 124 -2.37 15.47 14.42
N HIS A 125 -1.07 15.80 14.44
CA HIS A 125 -0.61 17.18 14.17
C HIS A 125 -0.83 17.62 12.73
N THR A 126 -0.73 16.67 11.82
CA THR A 126 -0.72 16.94 10.39
C THR A 126 -1.84 16.19 9.72
N LYS A 127 -2.44 16.90 8.76
CA LYS A 127 -3.45 16.38 7.87
C LYS A 127 -2.75 16.03 6.57
N HIS A 128 -2.13 14.85 6.51
CA HIS A 128 -1.53 14.29 5.29
C HIS A 128 -1.51 12.77 5.33
N VAL A 129 -1.37 12.11 4.18
CA VAL A 129 -1.15 10.65 4.14
C VAL A 129 0.25 10.36 4.66
N TRP A 130 0.35 9.58 5.73
CA TRP A 130 1.63 9.30 6.37
C TRP A 130 2.44 8.32 5.52
N SER A 131 3.74 8.59 5.41
CA SER A 131 4.73 7.67 4.86
C SER A 131 4.85 6.40 5.72
N ASP A 132 5.41 5.34 5.16
CA ASP A 132 5.65 4.08 5.87
C ASP A 132 6.48 4.29 7.15
N GLN A 133 7.47 5.19 7.13
CA GLN A 133 8.27 5.53 8.32
C GLN A 133 7.44 6.28 9.37
N GLU A 134 6.62 7.26 8.97
CA GLU A 134 5.75 8.00 9.90
C GLU A 134 4.73 7.07 10.54
N LYS A 135 4.11 6.18 9.77
CA LYS A 135 3.16 5.16 10.26
C LYS A 135 3.83 4.28 11.33
N SER A 136 5.01 3.73 11.03
CA SER A 136 5.70 2.88 11.99
C SER A 136 6.12 3.64 13.24
N ASP A 137 6.72 4.82 13.11
CA ASP A 137 7.19 5.58 14.26
C ASP A 137 6.05 6.06 15.14
N GLY A 138 4.97 6.57 14.54
CA GLY A 138 3.80 7.03 15.28
C GLY A 138 3.03 5.89 15.94
N TRP A 139 3.01 4.70 15.32
CA TRP A 139 2.46 3.52 15.97
C TRP A 139 3.32 3.11 17.18
N GLN A 140 4.65 3.05 17.03
CA GLN A 140 5.55 2.71 18.15
C GLN A 140 5.41 3.72 19.30
N ALA A 141 5.36 5.02 18.98
CA ALA A 141 5.16 6.06 19.99
C ALA A 141 3.81 5.92 20.70
N THR A 142 2.73 5.62 19.96
CA THR A 142 1.41 5.32 20.50
C THR A 142 1.43 4.09 21.41
N TYR A 143 1.93 2.96 20.89
CA TYR A 143 2.03 1.71 21.61
C TYR A 143 2.78 1.90 22.93
N PHE A 144 4.04 2.38 22.89
CA PHE A 144 4.85 2.52 24.10
C PHE A 144 4.27 3.52 25.12
N ARG A 145 3.50 4.51 24.66
CA ARG A 145 2.84 5.46 25.57
C ARG A 145 1.62 4.87 26.29
N PHE A 146 0.89 3.96 25.65
CA PHE A 146 -0.43 3.52 26.13
C PHE A 146 -0.55 2.02 26.46
N TYR A 147 0.36 1.15 26.02
CA TYR A 147 0.18 -0.31 26.13
C TYR A 147 0.08 -0.84 27.56
N LYS A 148 0.63 -0.13 28.53
CA LYS A 148 0.54 -0.47 29.97
C LYS A 148 -0.77 -0.01 30.63
N LYS A 149 -1.66 0.68 29.91
CA LYS A 149 -2.93 1.16 30.46
C LYS A 149 -3.90 -0.01 30.59
N PRO A 150 -4.69 -0.10 31.68
CA PRO A 150 -5.68 -1.17 31.85
C PRO A 150 -6.74 -1.28 30.74
N GLN A 151 -6.97 -0.18 30.02
CA GLN A 151 -7.88 -0.11 28.88
C GLN A 151 -7.32 -0.74 27.60
N TRP A 152 -6.01 -0.97 27.53
CA TRP A 152 -5.36 -1.60 26.39
C TRP A 152 -5.61 -3.11 26.41
N ASN A 153 -6.18 -3.67 25.33
CA ASN A 153 -6.58 -5.07 25.29
C ASN A 153 -6.23 -5.79 23.98
N ASN A 154 -6.51 -5.17 22.83
CA ASN A 154 -6.30 -5.81 21.52
C ASN A 154 -5.31 -5.00 20.68
N THR A 155 -4.02 -5.27 20.85
CA THR A 155 -2.94 -4.58 20.13
C THR A 155 -3.12 -4.68 18.62
N ASP A 156 -3.45 -5.87 18.10
CA ASP A 156 -3.49 -6.12 16.67
C ASP A 156 -4.61 -5.33 15.98
N ILE A 157 -5.82 -5.28 16.57
CA ILE A 157 -6.90 -4.46 15.99
C ILE A 157 -6.64 -2.97 16.15
N MET A 158 -5.95 -2.55 17.22
CA MET A 158 -5.61 -1.15 17.43
C MET A 158 -4.53 -0.71 16.43
N GLU A 159 -3.55 -1.56 16.13
CA GLU A 159 -2.56 -1.31 15.08
C GLU A 159 -3.25 -1.16 13.72
N GLN A 160 -4.16 -2.07 13.39
CA GLN A 160 -4.89 -2.00 12.13
C GLN A 160 -5.73 -0.71 12.05
N GLN A 161 -6.49 -0.35 13.09
CA GLN A 161 -7.23 0.91 13.16
C GLN A 161 -6.31 2.11 12.96
N PHE A 162 -5.15 2.13 13.62
CA PHE A 162 -4.16 3.19 13.48
C PHE A 162 -3.69 3.35 12.02
N TYR A 163 -3.31 2.25 11.38
CA TYR A 163 -2.83 2.27 10.00
C TYR A 163 -3.93 2.63 9.01
N CYS A 164 -5.18 2.26 9.28
CA CYS A 164 -6.32 2.67 8.47
C CYS A 164 -6.52 4.19 8.52
N HIS A 165 -6.46 4.79 9.71
CA HIS A 165 -6.52 6.25 9.85
C HIS A 165 -5.36 6.96 9.15
N ALA A 166 -4.17 6.35 9.16
CA ALA A 166 -2.95 6.93 8.60
C ALA A 166 -2.78 6.77 7.07
N ARG A 167 -3.47 5.83 6.41
CA ARG A 167 -3.27 5.50 4.98
C ARG A 167 -4.07 6.34 3.98
N LEU A 168 -5.18 6.91 4.41
CA LEU A 168 -6.15 7.57 3.53
C LEU A 168 -6.29 9.04 3.84
N GLY A 169 -7.07 9.75 3.02
CA GLY A 169 -7.50 11.09 3.37
C GLY A 169 -8.40 11.21 4.60
N TYR A 170 -8.65 10.12 5.34
CA TYR A 170 -9.13 10.20 6.72
C TYR A 170 -8.18 10.98 7.61
N SER A 171 -6.87 10.91 7.39
CA SER A 171 -5.93 11.81 8.07
C SER A 171 -6.18 13.29 7.74
N PHE A 172 -6.76 13.62 6.58
CA PHE A 172 -7.17 14.98 6.22
C PHE A 172 -8.54 15.36 6.80
N ALA A 173 -9.46 14.41 6.90
CA ALA A 173 -10.87 14.65 7.21
C ALA A 173 -11.23 14.48 8.69
N GLN A 174 -10.46 13.68 9.44
CA GLN A 174 -10.73 13.40 10.84
C GLN A 174 -9.81 14.21 11.74
N ASP A 175 -10.42 15.04 12.59
CA ASP A 175 -9.70 15.80 13.62
C ASP A 175 -9.24 14.90 14.79
N GLU A 176 -9.85 13.72 14.93
CA GLU A 176 -9.57 12.76 16.00
C GLU A 176 -9.62 11.33 15.45
N TRP A 177 -8.57 10.57 15.71
CA TRP A 177 -8.45 9.15 15.45
C TRP A 177 -8.86 8.38 16.69
N ASN A 178 -9.77 7.42 16.51
CA ASN A 178 -10.31 6.60 17.57
C ASN A 178 -9.83 5.15 17.38
N LEU A 179 -9.12 4.62 18.37
CA LEU A 179 -8.73 3.21 18.42
C LEU A 179 -9.52 2.51 19.52
N GLU A 180 -10.32 1.53 19.12
CA GLU A 180 -11.27 0.84 19.99
C GLU A 180 -10.70 -0.55 20.37
N PRO A 181 -10.15 -0.74 21.59
CA PRO A 181 -9.44 -1.96 21.98
C PRO A 181 -10.35 -3.18 22.14
N TRP A 182 -11.67 -2.99 22.16
CA TRP A 182 -12.67 -4.04 22.33
C TRP A 182 -13.13 -4.64 21.00
N ARG A 183 -12.77 -4.04 19.86
CA ARG A 183 -13.16 -4.55 18.54
C ARG A 183 -12.46 -5.86 18.22
N THR A 184 -13.12 -6.67 17.40
CA THR A 184 -12.56 -7.89 16.80
C THR A 184 -12.33 -7.75 15.30
N SER A 185 -12.92 -6.73 14.68
CA SER A 185 -12.83 -6.44 13.25
C SER A 185 -13.19 -4.97 12.99
N MET A 186 -12.88 -4.49 11.78
CA MET A 186 -13.33 -3.19 11.28
C MET A 186 -13.49 -3.26 9.76
N ASN A 187 -14.19 -2.29 9.21
CA ASN A 187 -14.19 -2.07 7.77
C ASN A 187 -12.86 -1.41 7.37
N TRP A 188 -12.07 -2.13 6.58
CA TRP A 188 -10.74 -1.68 6.19
C TRP A 188 -10.79 -0.42 5.33
N PHE A 189 -11.87 -0.16 4.60
CA PHE A 189 -11.99 1.04 3.78
C PHE A 189 -12.39 2.27 4.58
N THR A 190 -13.29 2.12 5.55
CA THR A 190 -13.88 3.27 6.28
C THR A 190 -13.36 3.43 7.71
N CYS A 191 -12.52 2.51 8.17
CA CYS A 191 -11.93 2.47 9.51
C CYS A 191 -12.97 2.38 10.66
N ASN A 192 -14.19 1.90 10.35
CA ASN A 192 -15.33 1.83 11.28
C ASN A 192 -15.83 0.42 11.57
#